data_AF-A0A2T4V0W3-F1
#
_entry.id   AF-A0A2T4V0W3-F1
#
_cell.length_a   1.000
_cell.length_b   1.000
_cell.length_c   1.000
_cell.angle_alpha   90.00
_cell.angle_beta   90.00
_cell.angle_gamma   90.00
#
_symmetry.space_group_name_H-M   'P 1'
#
loop_
_entity.id
_entity.type
_entity.pdbx_description
1 polymer ?
#
loop_
_entity_poly.entity_id
_entity_poly.type
_entity_poly.pdbx_seq_one_letter_code
_entity_poly.pdbx_strand_id
1 'polypeptide(L)'
;MDTVDTRLTGLALSWLTTRPQRRGTRKALEDALRPFVENRFSRAEWKERSEALVAELLRGSQVAERGRDGLELTAEGRKQVLRFLSQDALPRGMTWKKLKATHLQARSLSLPPSRATLTWLAKASGLRAAVLKRRYGVEGKEDPTLEQVRDRLLWRQLGVETDRPFTLSAVQAHLLSKILEMEVSNPRRGVEQLAARAVGATRVDAEVVRIAALRGWLMPSTESTSVANAGRDTVPSSAAAPAATTLSPTSTTEAFAKHVLEVARTVPAGGRFGPNKVFIAHVWRALQPEWSSREAFNAALLEANRARHLSLSRADLVSVMNPSDVAESEVRSHGASFHFVVL
;
A
#
# COMPACT_ATOMS: atom_id res chain seq x y z
N MET A 1 -30.83 -11.61 -0.54
CA MET A 1 -29.76 -11.72 -1.54
C MET A 1 -29.71 -10.42 -2.33
N ASP A 2 -28.56 -9.74 -2.35
CA ASP A 2 -28.37 -8.44 -3.02
C ASP A 2 -27.96 -8.67 -4.48
N THR A 3 -28.95 -8.87 -5.36
CA THR A 3 -28.71 -9.14 -6.80
C THR A 3 -28.68 -7.84 -7.61
N VAL A 4 -28.14 -7.90 -8.83
CA VAL A 4 -28.17 -6.76 -9.77
C VAL A 4 -29.61 -6.30 -10.01
N ASP A 5 -30.53 -7.25 -10.16
CA ASP A 5 -31.94 -6.95 -10.41
C ASP A 5 -32.57 -6.26 -9.20
N THR A 6 -32.32 -6.72 -7.97
CA THR A 6 -32.79 -6.05 -6.74
C THR A 6 -32.28 -4.60 -6.65
N ARG A 7 -31.04 -4.33 -7.08
CA ARG A 7 -30.48 -2.98 -7.11
C ARG A 7 -31.12 -2.11 -8.20
N LEU A 8 -31.38 -2.69 -9.37
CA LEU A 8 -32.08 -2.00 -10.47
C LEU A 8 -33.51 -1.64 -10.08
N THR A 9 -34.24 -2.55 -9.44
CA THR A 9 -35.56 -2.30 -8.85
C THR A 9 -35.49 -1.13 -7.86
N GLY A 10 -34.54 -1.18 -6.92
CA GLY A 10 -34.33 -0.11 -5.94
C GLY A 10 -34.03 1.26 -6.59
N LEU A 11 -33.18 1.27 -7.62
CA LEU A 11 -32.84 2.48 -8.38
C LEU A 11 -34.05 3.03 -9.17
N ALA A 12 -34.82 2.15 -9.81
CA ALA A 12 -36.01 2.53 -10.58
C ALA A 12 -37.07 3.19 -9.69
N LEU A 13 -37.39 2.56 -8.57
CA LEU A 13 -38.35 3.10 -7.60
C LEU A 13 -37.83 4.41 -6.96
N SER A 14 -36.53 4.48 -6.67
CA SER A 14 -35.88 5.69 -6.17
C SER A 14 -36.01 6.86 -7.15
N TRP A 15 -35.82 6.61 -8.45
CA TRP A 15 -36.01 7.61 -9.49
C TRP A 15 -37.46 8.11 -9.55
N LEU A 16 -38.43 7.18 -9.54
CA LEU A 16 -39.87 7.52 -9.55
C LEU A 16 -40.29 8.36 -8.33
N THR A 17 -39.64 8.17 -7.17
CA THR A 17 -39.93 8.95 -5.97
C THR A 17 -39.58 10.44 -6.13
N THR A 18 -38.59 10.76 -6.98
CA THR A 18 -38.20 12.15 -7.25
C THR A 18 -39.12 12.87 -8.23
N ARG A 19 -40.20 12.20 -8.66
CA ARG A 19 -41.15 12.69 -9.66
C ARG A 19 -42.59 12.77 -9.11
N PRO A 20 -42.84 13.55 -8.04
CA PRO A 20 -44.17 13.63 -7.43
C PRO A 20 -45.21 14.34 -8.30
N GLN A 21 -44.80 15.24 -9.21
CA GLN A 21 -45.70 16.11 -10.00
C GLN A 21 -45.63 15.85 -11.51
N ARG A 22 -44.48 15.39 -12.04
CA ARG A 22 -44.30 15.04 -13.44
C ARG A 22 -44.25 13.53 -13.57
N ARG A 23 -45.18 12.93 -14.32
CA ARG A 23 -45.23 11.47 -14.54
C ARG A 23 -43.86 10.96 -15.00
N GLY A 24 -43.39 9.86 -14.40
CA GLY A 24 -42.28 9.10 -14.97
C GLY A 24 -42.78 8.45 -16.26
N THR A 25 -42.02 8.50 -17.35
CA THR A 25 -42.34 7.68 -18.53
C THR A 25 -41.37 6.51 -18.59
N ARG A 26 -41.78 5.40 -19.22
CA ARG A 26 -40.92 4.22 -19.42
C ARG A 26 -39.58 4.61 -20.06
N LYS A 27 -39.63 5.40 -21.14
CA LYS A 27 -38.44 5.95 -21.82
C LYS A 27 -37.57 6.80 -20.88
N ALA A 28 -38.17 7.70 -20.11
CA ALA A 28 -37.38 8.55 -19.21
C ALA A 28 -36.74 7.77 -18.05
N LEU A 29 -37.35 6.65 -17.63
CA LEU A 29 -36.76 5.71 -16.67
C LEU A 29 -35.57 4.98 -17.29
N GLU A 30 -35.75 4.43 -18.49
CA GLU A 30 -34.69 3.76 -19.27
C GLU A 30 -33.47 4.68 -19.43
N ASP A 31 -33.69 5.91 -19.90
CA ASP A 31 -32.64 6.93 -20.09
C ASP A 31 -31.93 7.30 -18.78
N ALA A 32 -32.69 7.35 -17.67
CA ALA A 32 -32.14 7.74 -16.37
C ALA A 32 -31.26 6.66 -15.73
N LEU A 33 -31.54 5.39 -16.01
CA LEU A 33 -30.83 4.24 -15.46
C LEU A 33 -29.70 3.75 -16.36
N ARG A 34 -29.75 4.06 -17.66
CA ARG A 34 -28.73 3.65 -18.63
C ARG A 34 -27.27 3.94 -18.21
N PRO A 35 -26.92 5.12 -17.64
CA PRO A 35 -25.54 5.39 -17.23
C PRO A 35 -24.99 4.45 -16.14
N PHE A 36 -25.85 3.72 -15.43
CA PHE A 36 -25.43 2.76 -14.39
C PHE A 36 -25.10 1.37 -14.95
N VAL A 37 -25.49 1.11 -16.19
CA VAL A 37 -25.47 -0.23 -16.79
C VAL A 37 -24.83 -0.28 -18.17
N GLU A 38 -24.50 0.87 -18.75
CA GLU A 38 -23.90 0.98 -20.10
C GLU A 38 -22.56 0.24 -20.25
N ASN A 39 -21.84 0.01 -19.15
CA ASN A 39 -20.62 -0.78 -19.14
C ASN A 39 -20.86 -2.29 -19.13
N ARG A 40 -22.11 -2.74 -19.00
CA ARG A 40 -22.49 -4.15 -18.84
C ARG A 40 -23.47 -4.65 -19.89
N PHE A 41 -24.37 -3.79 -20.37
CA PHE A 41 -25.38 -4.18 -21.34
C PHE A 41 -25.30 -3.27 -22.57
N SER A 42 -25.48 -3.88 -23.75
CA SER A 42 -25.73 -3.13 -24.97
C SER A 42 -27.07 -2.38 -24.89
N ARG A 43 -27.30 -1.45 -25.84
CA ARG A 43 -28.55 -0.69 -25.87
C ARG A 43 -29.78 -1.60 -26.05
N ALA A 44 -29.67 -2.65 -26.86
CA ALA A 44 -30.79 -3.57 -27.13
C ALA A 44 -31.11 -4.43 -25.89
N GLU A 45 -30.09 -5.03 -25.27
CA GLU A 45 -30.25 -5.81 -24.04
C GLU A 45 -30.79 -4.95 -22.90
N TRP A 46 -30.30 -3.71 -22.77
CA TRP A 46 -30.82 -2.79 -21.75
C TRP A 46 -32.28 -2.46 -21.99
N LYS A 47 -32.70 -2.23 -23.24
CA LYS A 47 -34.09 -1.96 -23.57
C LYS A 47 -35.00 -3.12 -23.13
N GLU A 48 -34.69 -4.34 -23.55
CA GLU A 48 -35.45 -5.55 -23.18
C GLU A 48 -35.52 -5.73 -21.65
N ARG A 49 -34.38 -5.58 -20.96
CA ARG A 49 -34.31 -5.71 -19.51
C ARG A 49 -35.06 -4.59 -18.78
N SER A 50 -35.06 -3.38 -19.32
CA SER A 50 -35.81 -2.25 -18.76
C SER A 50 -37.33 -2.45 -18.90
N GLU A 51 -37.78 -3.03 -20.01
CA GLU A 51 -39.18 -3.39 -20.23
C GLU A 51 -39.62 -4.51 -19.27
N ALA A 52 -38.78 -5.55 -19.12
CA ALA A 52 -39.01 -6.62 -18.15
C ALA A 52 -39.07 -6.11 -16.71
N LEU A 53 -38.18 -5.19 -16.32
CA LEU A 53 -38.16 -4.54 -15.02
C LEU A 53 -39.47 -3.77 -14.75
N VAL A 54 -39.95 -2.98 -15.72
CA VAL A 54 -41.21 -2.25 -15.58
C VAL A 54 -42.39 -3.22 -15.46
N ALA A 55 -42.43 -4.29 -16.26
CA ALA A 55 -43.47 -5.30 -16.19
C ALA A 55 -43.52 -6.00 -14.80
N GLU A 56 -42.36 -6.27 -14.20
CA GLU A 56 -42.27 -6.82 -12.85
C GLU A 56 -42.77 -5.82 -11.79
N LEU A 57 -42.39 -4.55 -11.90
CA LEU A 57 -42.82 -3.50 -10.98
C LEU A 57 -44.34 -3.27 -10.99
N LEU A 58 -44.96 -3.38 -12.16
CA LEU A 58 -46.42 -3.30 -12.33
C LEU A 58 -47.11 -4.53 -11.74
N ARG A 59 -46.58 -5.73 -12.02
CA ARG A 59 -47.09 -7.00 -11.46
C ARG A 59 -47.00 -7.00 -9.93
N GLY A 60 -45.93 -6.44 -9.37
CA GLY A 60 -45.71 -6.31 -7.94
C GLY A 60 -46.49 -5.17 -7.26
N SER A 61 -47.32 -4.42 -7.99
CA SER A 61 -48.08 -3.26 -7.48
C SER A 61 -47.21 -2.17 -6.82
N GLN A 62 -45.91 -2.14 -7.11
CA GLN A 62 -44.98 -1.11 -6.62
C GLN A 62 -45.11 0.18 -7.45
N VAL A 63 -45.54 0.03 -8.69
CA VAL A 63 -45.80 1.10 -9.66
C VAL A 63 -47.19 0.89 -10.25
N ALA A 64 -47.90 1.98 -10.51
CA ALA A 64 -49.17 1.98 -11.23
C ALA A 64 -49.03 2.70 -12.56
N GLU A 65 -49.77 2.24 -13.57
CA GLU A 65 -49.87 2.94 -14.84
C GLU A 65 -50.84 4.13 -14.75
N ARG A 66 -50.46 5.25 -15.34
CA ARG A 66 -51.29 6.45 -15.40
C ARG A 66 -51.27 7.08 -16.79
N GLY A 67 -52.19 6.60 -17.63
CA GLY A 67 -52.25 6.92 -19.06
C GLY A 67 -51.36 5.99 -19.90
N ARG A 68 -51.12 6.35 -21.17
CA ARG A 68 -50.50 5.45 -22.17
C ARG A 68 -49.08 4.97 -21.79
N ASP A 69 -48.25 5.83 -21.22
CA ASP A 69 -46.84 5.53 -20.88
C ASP A 69 -46.42 6.02 -19.49
N GLY A 70 -47.36 6.51 -18.69
CA GLY A 70 -47.09 7.12 -17.39
C GLY A 70 -46.93 6.08 -16.29
N LEU A 71 -45.89 6.23 -15.48
CA LEU A 71 -45.60 5.44 -14.30
C LEU A 71 -45.69 6.32 -13.07
N GLU A 72 -46.43 5.85 -12.07
CA GLU A 72 -46.58 6.49 -10.76
C GLU A 72 -46.24 5.52 -9.63
N LEU A 73 -45.53 6.02 -8.62
CA LEU A 73 -45.11 5.21 -7.50
C LEU A 73 -46.26 5.02 -6.50
N THR A 74 -46.61 3.76 -6.20
CA THR A 74 -47.66 3.43 -5.22
C THR A 74 -47.17 3.62 -3.78
N ALA A 75 -48.08 3.50 -2.82
CA ALA A 75 -47.71 3.52 -1.39
C ALA A 75 -46.73 2.40 -1.03
N GLU A 76 -46.88 1.21 -1.63
CA GLU A 76 -46.00 0.07 -1.38
C GLU A 76 -44.62 0.28 -2.02
N GLY A 77 -44.58 0.81 -3.24
CA GLY A 77 -43.32 1.23 -3.88
C GLY A 77 -42.56 2.25 -3.03
N ARG A 78 -43.25 3.21 -2.40
CA ARG A 78 -42.62 4.18 -1.48
C ARG A 78 -41.99 3.51 -0.26
N LYS A 79 -42.68 2.57 0.39
CA LYS A 79 -42.11 1.82 1.53
C LYS A 79 -40.86 1.05 1.12
N GLN A 80 -40.86 0.47 -0.07
CA GLN A 80 -39.71 -0.26 -0.59
C GLN A 80 -38.52 0.66 -0.87
N VAL A 81 -38.75 1.88 -1.38
CA VAL A 81 -37.68 2.88 -1.55
C VAL A 81 -37.08 3.28 -0.21
N LEU A 82 -37.91 3.54 0.80
CA LEU A 82 -37.46 3.88 2.15
C LEU A 82 -36.60 2.75 2.75
N ARG A 83 -37.04 1.49 2.61
CA ARG A 83 -36.26 0.30 3.01
C ARG A 83 -34.94 0.20 2.22
N PHE A 84 -34.98 0.41 0.91
CA PHE A 84 -33.81 0.33 0.04
C PHE A 84 -32.75 1.39 0.37
N LEU A 85 -33.18 2.61 0.69
CA LEU A 85 -32.32 3.72 1.09
C LEU A 85 -31.96 3.69 2.58
N SER A 86 -32.54 2.77 3.35
CA SER A 86 -32.39 2.67 4.81
C SER A 86 -32.74 4.00 5.51
N GLN A 87 -33.89 4.57 5.15
CA GLN A 87 -34.41 5.82 5.72
C GLN A 87 -35.89 5.69 6.09
N ASP A 88 -36.31 6.43 7.11
CA ASP A 88 -37.72 6.47 7.53
C ASP A 88 -38.55 7.45 6.71
N ALA A 89 -37.93 8.53 6.22
CA ALA A 89 -38.58 9.54 5.39
C ALA A 89 -37.59 10.22 4.45
N LEU A 90 -38.08 10.58 3.26
CA LEU A 90 -37.33 11.39 2.31
C LEU A 90 -37.65 12.88 2.47
N PRO A 91 -36.65 13.76 2.42
CA PRO A 91 -36.87 15.21 2.42
C PRO A 91 -37.79 15.67 1.28
N ARG A 92 -38.63 16.68 1.55
CA ARG A 92 -39.45 17.34 0.52
C ARG A 92 -38.54 18.01 -0.53
N GLY A 93 -38.97 17.99 -1.80
CA GLY A 93 -38.23 18.60 -2.91
C GLY A 93 -36.98 17.81 -3.35
N MET A 94 -36.91 16.51 -3.05
CA MET A 94 -35.80 15.66 -3.48
C MET A 94 -35.78 15.51 -5.01
N THR A 95 -34.69 15.94 -5.65
CA THR A 95 -34.48 15.76 -7.10
C THR A 95 -33.63 14.52 -7.36
N TRP A 96 -33.74 13.95 -8.57
CA TRP A 96 -32.90 12.82 -8.98
C TRP A 96 -31.40 13.11 -8.86
N LYS A 97 -30.98 14.35 -9.18
CA LYS A 97 -29.58 14.77 -9.03
C LYS A 97 -29.11 14.73 -7.58
N LYS A 98 -29.93 15.23 -6.64
CA LYS A 98 -29.60 15.23 -5.21
C LYS A 98 -29.60 13.80 -4.65
N LEU A 99 -30.63 13.01 -4.98
CA LEU A 99 -30.74 11.62 -4.53
C LEU A 99 -29.54 10.77 -5.00
N LYS A 100 -29.14 10.92 -6.27
CA LYS A 100 -27.95 10.27 -6.84
C LYS A 100 -26.65 10.68 -6.18
N ALA A 101 -26.48 11.96 -5.84
CA ALA A 101 -25.25 12.49 -5.28
C ALA A 101 -25.07 12.15 -3.80
N THR A 102 -26.16 11.90 -3.06
CA THR A 102 -26.10 11.70 -1.60
C THR A 102 -26.58 10.31 -1.19
N HIS A 103 -27.89 10.05 -1.22
CA HIS A 103 -28.50 8.85 -0.63
C HIS A 103 -28.09 7.56 -1.36
N LEU A 104 -28.06 7.60 -2.71
CA LEU A 104 -27.62 6.44 -3.48
C LEU A 104 -26.12 6.18 -3.31
N GLN A 105 -25.29 7.22 -3.18
CA GLN A 105 -23.87 7.04 -2.87
C GLN A 105 -23.69 6.44 -1.47
N ALA A 106 -24.37 6.98 -0.46
CA ALA A 106 -24.33 6.46 0.91
C ALA A 106 -24.70 4.98 0.96
N ARG A 107 -25.80 4.61 0.28
CA ARG A 107 -26.23 3.20 0.17
C ARG A 107 -25.19 2.33 -0.55
N SER A 108 -24.64 2.80 -1.67
CA SER A 108 -23.62 2.06 -2.42
C SER A 108 -22.35 1.83 -1.60
N LEU A 109 -22.02 2.77 -0.72
CA LEU A 109 -20.86 2.75 0.18
C LEU A 109 -21.16 2.08 1.53
N SER A 110 -22.41 1.63 1.74
CA SER A 110 -22.88 1.05 3.01
C SER A 110 -22.71 2.00 4.21
N LEU A 111 -22.83 3.31 3.97
CA LEU A 111 -22.73 4.34 4.99
C LEU A 111 -24.12 4.72 5.53
N PRO A 112 -24.23 5.04 6.83
CA PRO A 112 -25.49 5.51 7.41
C PRO A 112 -25.88 6.85 6.76
N PRO A 113 -27.15 7.03 6.35
CA PRO A 113 -27.58 8.25 5.68
C PRO A 113 -27.86 9.38 6.67
N SER A 114 -26.83 9.77 7.45
CA SER A 114 -26.87 10.88 8.40
C SER A 114 -26.74 12.23 7.68
N ARG A 115 -27.23 13.32 8.28
CA ARG A 115 -27.11 14.67 7.68
C ARG A 115 -25.64 15.06 7.44
N ALA A 116 -24.74 14.68 8.34
CA ALA A 116 -23.31 14.94 8.22
C ALA A 116 -22.72 14.17 7.02
N THR A 117 -22.95 12.86 6.97
CA THR A 117 -22.47 11.98 5.89
C THR A 117 -23.01 12.39 4.52
N LEU A 118 -24.31 12.72 4.43
CA LEU A 118 -24.91 13.17 3.17
C LEU A 118 -24.33 14.51 2.69
N THR A 119 -24.01 15.43 3.61
CA THR A 119 -23.37 16.72 3.29
C THR A 119 -21.91 16.53 2.86
N TRP A 120 -21.21 15.58 3.48
CA TRP A 120 -19.84 15.19 3.13
C TRP A 120 -19.78 14.52 1.75
N LEU A 121 -20.64 13.53 1.48
CA LEU A 121 -20.72 12.82 0.19
C LEU A 121 -21.17 13.73 -0.97
N ALA A 122 -21.96 14.77 -0.69
CA ALA A 122 -22.34 15.75 -1.70
C ALA A 122 -21.13 16.49 -2.30
N LYS A 123 -20.00 16.56 -1.59
CA LYS A 123 -18.75 17.18 -2.06
C LYS A 123 -17.91 16.13 -2.82
N ALA A 124 -17.33 16.53 -3.94
CA ALA A 124 -16.46 15.65 -4.73
C ALA A 124 -15.27 15.11 -3.92
N SER A 125 -14.69 15.91 -3.02
CA SER A 125 -13.61 15.47 -2.13
C SER A 125 -14.08 14.44 -1.11
N GLY A 126 -15.28 14.60 -0.55
CA GLY A 126 -15.86 13.64 0.40
C GLY A 126 -16.18 12.30 -0.25
N LEU A 127 -16.78 12.30 -1.45
CA LEU A 127 -17.01 11.07 -2.20
C LEU A 127 -15.71 10.31 -2.50
N ARG A 128 -14.66 11.01 -2.96
CA ARG A 128 -13.34 10.40 -3.20
C ARG A 128 -12.75 9.82 -1.93
N ALA A 129 -12.81 10.58 -0.82
CA ALA A 129 -12.34 10.11 0.48
C ALA A 129 -13.08 8.83 0.92
N ALA A 130 -14.40 8.78 0.76
CA ALA A 130 -15.23 7.62 1.10
C ALA A 130 -14.85 6.36 0.29
N VAL A 131 -14.69 6.52 -1.02
CA VAL A 131 -14.30 5.43 -1.94
C VAL A 131 -12.92 4.89 -1.57
N LEU A 132 -11.95 5.77 -1.35
CA LEU A 132 -10.59 5.39 -0.97
C LEU A 132 -10.56 4.72 0.41
N LYS A 133 -11.27 5.29 1.40
CA LYS A 133 -11.38 4.74 2.75
C LYS A 133 -11.86 3.28 2.71
N ARG A 134 -12.94 3.03 1.95
CA ARG A 134 -13.49 1.67 1.81
C ARG A 134 -12.57 0.73 1.05
N ARG A 135 -11.99 1.18 -0.07
CA ARG A 135 -11.16 0.32 -0.94
C ARG A 135 -9.88 -0.12 -0.25
N TYR A 136 -9.27 0.77 0.53
CA TYR A 136 -7.98 0.52 1.18
C TYR A 136 -8.09 0.21 2.68
N GLY A 137 -9.31 0.13 3.22
CA GLY A 137 -9.54 -0.15 4.65
C GLY A 137 -8.85 0.89 5.55
N VAL A 138 -9.00 2.17 5.23
CA VAL A 138 -8.39 3.24 6.04
C VAL A 138 -9.22 3.43 7.30
N GLU A 139 -8.61 3.12 8.45
CA GLU A 139 -9.24 3.30 9.76
C GLU A 139 -9.30 4.78 10.17
N GLY A 140 -10.07 5.07 11.22
CA GLY A 140 -10.20 6.39 11.84
C GLY A 140 -11.56 7.04 11.67
N LYS A 141 -11.57 8.38 11.69
CA LYS A 141 -12.77 9.22 11.67
C LYS A 141 -13.78 8.76 10.62
N GLU A 142 -15.07 8.77 10.96
CA GLU A 142 -16.16 8.32 10.05
C GLU A 142 -16.14 9.04 8.70
N ASP A 143 -16.07 10.37 8.73
CA ASP A 143 -16.05 11.25 7.55
C ASP A 143 -14.69 11.98 7.41
N PRO A 144 -13.61 11.31 6.94
CA PRO A 144 -12.30 11.94 6.80
C PRO A 144 -12.26 12.88 5.58
N THR A 145 -11.37 13.88 5.62
CA THR A 145 -11.05 14.67 4.43
C THR A 145 -10.21 13.85 3.45
N LEU A 146 -10.21 14.24 2.18
CA LEU A 146 -9.38 13.58 1.17
C LEU A 146 -7.88 13.63 1.51
N GLU A 147 -7.44 14.74 2.09
CA GLU A 147 -6.06 14.91 2.57
C GLU A 147 -5.73 13.95 3.70
N GLN A 148 -6.63 13.78 4.67
CA GLN A 148 -6.44 12.82 5.76
C GLN A 148 -6.36 11.38 5.25
N VAL A 149 -7.19 11.01 4.27
CA VAL A 149 -7.12 9.67 3.65
C VAL A 149 -5.80 9.49 2.91
N ARG A 150 -5.37 10.48 2.12
CA ARG A 150 -4.07 10.48 1.43
C ARG A 150 -2.94 10.28 2.43
N ASP A 151 -2.90 11.10 3.49
CA ASP A 151 -1.81 11.10 4.46
C ASP A 151 -1.72 9.77 5.20
N ARG A 152 -2.85 9.20 5.63
CA ARG A 152 -2.90 7.85 6.24
C ARG A 152 -2.40 6.77 5.29
N LEU A 153 -2.80 6.82 4.02
CA LEU A 153 -2.32 5.86 3.02
C LEU A 153 -0.81 5.94 2.84
N LEU A 154 -0.24 7.15 2.81
CA LEU A 154 1.20 7.36 2.67
C LEU A 154 1.97 6.91 3.93
N TRP A 155 1.47 7.21 5.12
CA TRP A 155 2.06 6.71 6.37
C TRP A 155 2.06 5.18 6.45
N ARG A 156 0.98 4.54 6.00
CA ARG A 156 0.89 3.08 5.96
C ARG A 156 1.96 2.46 5.06
N GLN A 157 2.36 3.12 3.97
CA GLN A 157 3.48 2.66 3.14
C GLN A 157 4.84 2.75 3.85
N LEU A 158 4.97 3.62 4.87
CA LEU A 158 6.16 3.68 5.73
C LEU A 158 6.08 2.71 6.92
N GLY A 159 5.02 1.90 6.99
CA GLY A 159 4.77 0.96 8.07
C GLY A 159 4.28 1.63 9.36
N VAL A 160 3.64 2.80 9.27
CA VAL A 160 3.14 3.54 10.42
C VAL A 160 1.65 3.79 10.26
N GLU A 161 0.88 3.53 11.31
CA GLU A 161 -0.51 3.94 11.41
C GLU A 161 -0.59 5.19 12.27
N THR A 162 -0.88 6.34 11.65
CA THR A 162 -0.95 7.62 12.35
C THR A 162 -1.92 8.57 11.68
N ASP A 163 -2.49 9.45 12.50
CA ASP A 163 -3.40 10.52 12.08
C ASP A 163 -2.66 11.83 11.77
N ARG A 164 -1.32 11.82 11.90
CA ARG A 164 -0.48 13.00 11.67
C ARG A 164 -0.47 13.38 10.19
N PRO A 165 -0.42 14.68 9.86
CA PRO A 165 -0.23 15.12 8.48
C PRO A 165 1.03 14.54 7.86
N PHE A 166 0.94 14.12 6.60
CA PHE A 166 2.08 13.61 5.85
C PHE A 166 2.89 14.78 5.28
N THR A 167 3.91 15.21 6.02
CA THR A 167 4.79 16.34 5.65
C THR A 167 6.24 15.87 5.56
N LEU A 168 7.06 16.57 4.76
CA LEU A 168 8.50 16.25 4.66
C LEU A 168 9.18 16.25 6.03
N SER A 169 8.87 17.24 6.87
CA SER A 169 9.40 17.32 8.24
C SER A 169 8.99 16.10 9.08
N ALA A 170 7.72 15.70 9.05
CA ALA A 170 7.26 14.53 9.80
C ALA A 170 7.89 13.22 9.27
N VAL A 171 8.05 13.08 7.96
CA VAL A 171 8.71 11.92 7.34
C VAL A 171 10.19 11.87 7.73
N GLN A 172 10.91 12.99 7.63
CA GLN A 172 12.32 13.08 8.06
C GLN A 172 12.45 12.73 9.55
N ALA A 173 11.57 13.26 10.40
CA ALA A 173 11.54 12.98 11.82
C ALA A 173 11.32 11.48 12.09
N HIS A 174 10.37 10.85 11.39
CA HIS A 174 10.13 9.41 11.49
C HIS A 174 11.33 8.57 11.05
N LEU A 175 11.97 8.91 9.93
CA LEU A 175 13.15 8.18 9.43
C LEU A 175 14.35 8.34 10.37
N LEU A 176 14.59 9.55 10.89
CA LEU A 176 15.62 9.80 11.89
C LEU A 176 15.33 9.05 13.20
N SER A 177 14.06 8.94 13.59
CA SER A 177 13.65 8.16 14.76
C SER A 177 14.02 6.68 14.61
N LYS A 178 13.83 6.12 13.41
CA LYS A 178 14.23 4.73 13.11
C LYS A 178 15.75 4.54 13.16
N ILE A 179 16.53 5.48 12.63
CA ILE A 179 18.00 5.40 12.63
C ILE A 179 18.55 5.54 14.07
N LEU A 180 17.97 6.43 14.86
CA LEU A 180 18.41 6.70 16.22
C LEU A 180 17.83 5.75 17.27
N GLU A 181 16.86 4.91 16.89
CA GLU A 181 16.10 4.05 17.81
C GLU A 181 15.47 4.84 18.98
N MET A 182 15.10 6.10 18.73
CA MET A 182 14.45 7.00 19.69
C MET A 182 13.43 7.88 18.98
N GLU A 183 12.39 8.33 19.68
CA GLU A 183 11.43 9.24 19.07
C GLU A 183 12.02 10.63 18.84
N VAL A 184 12.03 11.06 17.58
CA VAL A 184 12.45 12.40 17.16
C VAL A 184 11.23 13.14 16.62
N SER A 185 10.92 14.27 17.22
CA SER A 185 9.85 15.17 16.74
C SER A 185 10.37 16.25 15.79
N ASN A 186 11.63 16.68 15.95
CA ASN A 186 12.25 17.72 15.11
C ASN A 186 13.42 17.12 14.31
N PRO A 187 13.34 17.09 12.97
CA PRO A 187 14.39 16.52 12.12
C PRO A 187 15.77 17.13 12.36
N ARG A 188 15.86 18.45 12.57
CA ARG A 188 17.15 19.12 12.77
C ARG A 188 17.85 18.61 14.03
N ARG A 189 17.11 18.50 15.14
CA ARG A 189 17.63 17.91 16.38
C ARG A 189 18.00 16.44 16.22
N GLY A 190 17.24 15.68 15.43
CA GLY A 190 17.59 14.30 15.09
C GLY A 190 18.93 14.19 14.36
N VAL A 191 19.21 15.07 13.40
CA VAL A 191 20.52 15.09 12.72
C VAL A 191 21.64 15.47 13.68
N GLU A 192 21.43 16.46 14.56
CA GLU A 192 22.40 16.87 15.58
C GLU A 192 22.69 15.71 16.57
N GLN A 193 21.67 14.95 16.96
CA GLN A 193 21.80 13.74 17.78
C GLN A 193 22.53 12.61 17.04
N LEU A 194 22.24 12.42 15.76
CA LEU A 194 22.89 11.40 14.93
C LEU A 194 24.39 11.70 14.77
N ALA A 195 24.74 12.98 14.53
CA ALA A 195 26.12 13.42 14.46
C ALA A 195 26.85 13.17 15.79
N ALA A 196 26.23 13.51 16.93
CA ALA A 196 26.80 13.25 18.24
C ALA A 196 27.01 11.75 18.51
N ARG A 197 26.01 10.90 18.21
CA ARG A 197 26.10 9.44 18.39
C ARG A 197 27.19 8.83 17.51
N ALA A 198 27.32 9.29 16.26
CA ALA A 198 28.33 8.78 15.33
C ALA A 198 29.77 8.99 15.79
N VAL A 199 30.03 10.05 16.57
CA VAL A 199 31.36 10.34 17.13
C VAL A 199 31.50 9.96 18.61
N GLY A 200 30.48 9.32 19.20
CA GLY A 200 30.47 8.96 20.62
C GLY A 200 30.38 10.16 21.59
N ALA A 201 29.88 11.31 21.14
CA ALA A 201 29.70 12.49 21.99
C ALA A 201 28.47 12.32 22.90
N THR A 202 28.61 12.71 24.17
CA THR A 202 27.51 12.65 25.17
C THR A 202 26.47 13.76 24.99
N ARG A 203 26.80 14.81 24.24
CA ARG A 203 25.94 15.98 23.99
C ARG A 203 26.01 16.39 22.53
N VAL A 204 24.94 17.03 22.07
CA VAL A 204 24.77 17.53 20.69
C VAL A 204 25.44 18.89 20.42
N ASP A 205 26.12 19.46 21.43
CA ASP A 205 26.82 20.72 21.29
C ASP A 205 27.99 20.62 20.28
N ALA A 206 28.14 21.61 19.43
CA ALA A 206 29.10 21.58 18.31
C ALA A 206 30.56 21.51 18.77
N GLU A 207 30.93 22.09 19.92
CA GLU A 207 32.28 22.00 20.46
C GLU A 207 32.53 20.59 21.01
N VAL A 208 31.54 20.02 21.71
CA VAL A 208 31.63 18.66 22.25
C VAL A 208 31.78 17.63 21.13
N VAL A 209 31.01 17.76 20.05
CA VAL A 209 31.10 16.89 18.87
C VAL A 209 32.46 17.04 18.19
N ARG A 210 32.99 18.27 18.04
CA ARG A 210 34.32 18.52 17.46
C ARG A 210 35.43 17.86 18.29
N ILE A 211 35.42 18.03 19.60
CA ILE A 211 36.41 17.40 20.50
C ILE A 211 36.30 15.88 20.45
N ALA A 212 35.09 15.31 20.43
CA ALA A 212 34.89 13.87 20.34
C ALA A 212 35.41 13.28 19.01
N ALA A 213 35.14 13.96 17.90
CA ALA A 213 35.68 13.57 16.59
C ALA A 213 37.21 13.59 16.57
N LEU A 214 37.85 14.63 17.11
CA LEU A 214 39.31 14.72 17.22
C LEU A 214 39.90 13.64 18.11
N ARG A 215 39.22 13.29 19.22
CA ARG A 215 39.63 12.18 20.10
C ARG A 215 39.56 10.84 19.38
N GLY A 216 38.48 10.56 18.64
CA GLY A 216 38.35 9.34 17.85
C GLY A 216 39.35 9.24 16.71
N TRP A 217 39.77 10.37 16.13
CA TRP A 217 40.85 10.40 15.15
C TRP A 217 42.23 10.15 15.77
N LEU A 218 42.52 10.76 16.93
CA LEU A 218 43.80 10.61 17.62
C LEU A 218 43.97 9.22 18.24
N MET A 219 42.86 8.64 18.72
CA MET A 219 42.78 7.33 19.34
C MET A 219 41.77 6.49 18.55
N PRO A 220 42.12 5.97 17.36
CA PRO A 220 41.23 5.09 16.62
C PRO A 220 41.05 3.81 17.43
N SER A 221 39.96 3.75 18.19
CA SER A 221 39.59 2.56 18.96
C SER A 221 39.52 1.38 17.99
N THR A 222 40.37 0.38 18.20
CA THR A 222 40.38 -0.88 17.45
C THR A 222 39.13 -1.74 17.68
N GLU A 223 38.17 -1.28 18.49
CA GLU A 223 36.94 -2.00 18.77
C GLU A 223 35.76 -1.04 18.80
N SER A 224 34.91 -1.16 17.79
CA SER A 224 33.52 -0.71 17.86
C SER A 224 32.65 -1.94 17.66
N THR A 225 32.59 -2.77 18.70
CA THR A 225 31.49 -3.70 18.93
C THR A 225 31.09 -3.62 20.40
N SER A 226 29.78 -3.48 20.59
CA SER A 226 29.07 -3.76 21.84
C SER A 226 29.13 -2.70 22.94
N VAL A 227 28.04 -1.95 23.06
CA VAL A 227 27.54 -1.52 24.37
C VAL A 227 26.33 -2.39 24.68
N ALA A 228 26.48 -3.34 25.61
CA ALA A 228 25.52 -3.70 26.67
C ALA A 228 25.74 -5.15 27.18
N ASN A 229 26.56 -5.32 28.23
CA ASN A 229 26.04 -5.94 29.46
C ASN A 229 27.00 -5.78 30.64
N ALA A 230 26.42 -5.45 31.78
CA ALA A 230 27.09 -5.27 33.07
C ALA A 230 27.41 -6.63 33.72
N GLY A 231 28.52 -6.68 34.48
CA GLY A 231 28.65 -7.59 35.62
C GLY A 231 29.96 -8.38 35.75
N ARG A 232 30.84 -7.86 36.61
CA ARG A 232 31.80 -8.56 37.50
C ARG A 232 32.95 -9.40 36.92
N ASP A 233 34.14 -8.88 37.23
CA ASP A 233 35.27 -9.53 37.92
C ASP A 233 36.05 -10.67 37.26
N THR A 234 37.36 -10.40 37.20
CA THR A 234 38.55 -11.26 37.39
C THR A 234 39.36 -11.78 36.18
N VAL A 235 40.52 -11.09 36.02
CA VAL A 235 41.91 -11.55 35.78
C VAL A 235 42.30 -12.08 34.37
N PRO A 236 43.41 -11.56 33.79
CA PRO A 236 43.90 -11.94 32.46
C PRO A 236 44.83 -13.16 32.50
N SER A 237 44.73 -14.04 31.49
CA SER A 237 45.75 -15.05 31.22
C SER A 237 46.18 -15.01 29.75
N SER A 238 47.48 -14.78 29.62
CA SER A 238 48.27 -14.71 28.40
C SER A 238 48.53 -16.11 27.84
N ALA A 239 48.32 -16.31 26.53
CA ALA A 239 49.14 -17.24 25.73
C ALA A 239 48.95 -17.03 24.22
N ALA A 240 50.08 -16.74 23.56
CA ALA A 240 50.54 -17.25 22.27
C ALA A 240 49.84 -16.87 20.95
N ALA A 241 50.67 -16.32 20.06
CA ALA A 241 50.47 -16.04 18.63
C ALA A 241 50.30 -17.33 17.78
N PRO A 242 49.91 -17.22 16.49
CA PRO A 242 50.88 -16.80 15.46
C PRO A 242 50.33 -15.82 14.42
N ALA A 243 51.27 -15.21 13.70
CA ALA A 243 51.10 -14.25 12.63
C ALA A 243 50.20 -14.76 11.49
N ALA A 244 49.29 -13.89 11.02
CA ALA A 244 48.68 -13.99 9.70
C ALA A 244 48.78 -12.63 8.99
N THR A 245 49.49 -12.67 7.88
CA THR A 245 49.70 -11.64 6.87
C THR A 245 48.42 -10.89 6.50
N THR A 246 48.41 -9.57 6.71
CA THR A 246 47.35 -8.67 6.26
C THR A 246 47.44 -8.45 4.75
N LEU A 247 46.65 -9.21 4.00
CA LEU A 247 46.31 -8.90 2.61
C LEU A 247 45.19 -7.86 2.57
N SER A 248 45.34 -6.85 1.71
CA SER A 248 44.42 -5.72 1.54
C SER A 248 42.97 -6.17 1.28
N PRO A 249 41.95 -5.58 1.94
CA PRO A 249 40.54 -6.01 1.86
C PRO A 249 39.89 -5.79 0.48
N THR A 250 40.47 -4.94 -0.37
CA THR A 250 40.00 -4.73 -1.75
C THR A 250 40.20 -5.97 -2.63
N SER A 251 41.20 -6.81 -2.32
CA SER A 251 41.47 -8.04 -3.09
C SER A 251 40.42 -9.13 -2.84
N THR A 252 39.81 -9.16 -1.65
CA THR A 252 38.86 -10.22 -1.27
C THR A 252 37.50 -10.05 -1.94
N THR A 253 36.96 -8.83 -1.98
CA THR A 253 35.63 -8.58 -2.56
C THR A 253 35.63 -8.69 -4.08
N GLU A 254 36.68 -8.21 -4.76
CA GLU A 254 36.81 -8.32 -6.21
C GLU A 254 37.05 -9.78 -6.64
N ALA A 255 37.92 -10.51 -5.94
CA ALA A 255 38.15 -11.94 -6.21
C ALA A 255 36.87 -12.76 -6.03
N PHE A 256 36.12 -12.48 -4.95
CA PHE A 256 34.81 -13.09 -4.73
C PHE A 256 33.83 -12.80 -5.88
N ALA A 257 33.73 -11.54 -6.33
CA ALA A 257 32.83 -11.18 -7.41
C ALA A 257 33.16 -11.89 -8.72
N LYS A 258 34.46 -12.02 -9.05
CA LYS A 258 34.92 -12.77 -10.23
C LYS A 258 34.53 -14.24 -10.13
N HIS A 259 34.78 -14.87 -8.99
CA HIS A 259 34.41 -16.27 -8.73
C HIS A 259 32.90 -16.50 -8.87
N VAL A 260 32.08 -15.62 -8.29
CA VAL A 260 30.61 -15.66 -8.42
C VAL A 260 30.16 -15.55 -9.88
N LEU A 261 30.77 -14.66 -10.67
CA LEU A 261 30.44 -14.50 -12.09
C LEU A 261 30.89 -15.69 -12.94
N GLU A 262 32.05 -16.27 -12.64
CA GLU A 262 32.54 -17.49 -13.30
C GLU A 262 31.60 -18.67 -13.04
N VAL A 263 31.20 -18.88 -11.79
CA VAL A 263 30.21 -19.92 -11.44
C VAL A 263 28.85 -19.61 -12.06
N ALA A 264 28.40 -18.34 -12.04
CA ALA A 264 27.15 -17.96 -12.69
C ALA A 264 27.17 -18.24 -14.21
N ARG A 265 28.32 -18.21 -14.89
CA ARG A 265 28.45 -18.60 -16.31
C ARG A 265 28.34 -20.11 -16.54
N THR A 266 28.62 -20.95 -15.55
CA THR A 266 28.52 -22.42 -15.68
C THR A 266 27.15 -22.97 -15.28
N VAL A 267 26.28 -22.17 -14.64
CA VAL A 267 24.91 -22.58 -14.28
C VAL A 267 24.09 -23.00 -15.52
N PRO A 268 23.43 -24.17 -15.53
CA PRO A 268 22.60 -24.63 -16.64
C PRO A 268 21.41 -23.72 -16.96
N ALA A 269 20.82 -23.86 -18.16
CA ALA A 269 19.70 -23.04 -18.62
C ALA A 269 18.49 -23.02 -17.66
N GLY A 270 18.25 -24.11 -16.92
CA GLY A 270 17.18 -24.19 -15.93
C GLY A 270 17.34 -23.27 -14.71
N GLY A 271 18.55 -22.78 -14.42
CA GLY A 271 18.82 -21.82 -13.34
C GLY A 271 18.92 -20.36 -13.82
N ARG A 272 18.51 -20.08 -15.06
CA ARG A 272 18.63 -18.77 -15.71
C ARG A 272 17.26 -18.20 -16.06
N PHE A 273 17.19 -16.88 -16.13
CA PHE A 273 16.05 -16.15 -16.66
C PHE A 273 16.49 -15.22 -17.80
N GLY A 274 16.27 -15.67 -19.03
CA GLY A 274 16.82 -15.00 -20.21
C GLY A 274 18.34 -15.20 -20.34
N PRO A 275 19.02 -14.41 -21.20
CA PRO A 275 20.41 -14.67 -21.57
C PRO A 275 21.42 -14.33 -20.46
N ASN A 276 21.15 -13.29 -19.67
CA ASN A 276 22.17 -12.67 -18.78
C ASN A 276 21.81 -12.70 -17.29
N LYS A 277 20.71 -13.34 -16.87
CA LYS A 277 20.28 -13.34 -15.46
C LYS A 277 20.30 -14.76 -14.91
N VAL A 278 20.97 -14.93 -13.78
CA VAL A 278 21.12 -16.22 -13.12
C VAL A 278 20.57 -16.12 -11.70
N PHE A 279 19.72 -17.06 -11.30
CA PHE A 279 19.12 -17.07 -9.97
C PHE A 279 20.19 -17.23 -8.89
N ILE A 280 20.14 -16.40 -7.84
CA ILE A 280 21.10 -16.41 -6.73
C ILE A 280 21.10 -17.77 -6.00
N ALA A 281 19.95 -18.46 -5.93
CA ALA A 281 19.86 -19.81 -5.37
C ALA A 281 20.74 -20.82 -6.12
N HIS A 282 20.77 -20.76 -7.45
CA HIS A 282 21.56 -21.69 -8.26
C HIS A 282 23.05 -21.42 -8.15
N VAL A 283 23.46 -20.15 -8.11
CA VAL A 283 24.86 -19.77 -7.88
C VAL A 283 25.33 -20.25 -6.51
N TRP A 284 24.49 -20.10 -5.49
CA TRP A 284 24.79 -20.59 -4.15
C TRP A 284 24.93 -22.11 -4.07
N ARG A 285 23.99 -22.86 -4.67
CA ARG A 285 24.07 -24.33 -4.71
C ARG A 285 25.34 -24.80 -5.42
N ALA A 286 25.77 -24.09 -6.47
CA ALA A 286 27.00 -24.41 -7.21
C ALA A 286 28.29 -24.07 -6.44
N LEU A 287 28.23 -23.15 -5.47
CA LEU A 287 29.34 -22.76 -4.61
C LEU A 287 29.42 -23.56 -3.30
N GLN A 288 28.53 -24.53 -3.08
CA GLN A 288 28.62 -25.42 -1.92
C GLN A 288 29.63 -26.55 -2.17
N PRO A 289 30.46 -26.90 -1.17
CA PRO A 289 30.41 -26.51 0.25
C PRO A 289 31.35 -25.35 0.64
N GLU A 290 31.80 -24.49 -0.28
CA GLU A 290 32.83 -23.47 -0.02
C GLU A 290 32.43 -22.41 1.02
N TRP A 291 31.13 -22.26 1.29
CA TRP A 291 30.60 -21.26 2.21
C TRP A 291 29.94 -21.90 3.41
N SER A 292 30.33 -21.43 4.60
CA SER A 292 29.85 -21.90 5.90
C SER A 292 28.38 -21.57 6.18
N SER A 293 27.85 -20.49 5.61
CA SER A 293 26.43 -20.13 5.75
C SER A 293 25.89 -19.32 4.58
N ARG A 294 24.56 -19.41 4.39
CA ARG A 294 23.83 -18.66 3.37
C ARG A 294 23.87 -17.16 3.65
N GLU A 295 23.84 -16.78 4.93
CA GLU A 295 23.89 -15.40 5.39
C GLU A 295 25.23 -14.75 5.06
N ALA A 296 26.35 -15.47 5.27
CA ALA A 296 27.69 -14.97 4.97
C ALA A 296 27.87 -14.72 3.46
N PHE A 297 27.37 -15.63 2.62
CA PHE A 297 27.37 -15.46 1.17
C PHE A 297 26.52 -14.27 0.73
N ASN A 298 25.31 -14.13 1.27
CA ASN A 298 24.44 -13.00 0.95
C ASN A 298 25.07 -11.66 1.35
N ALA A 299 25.74 -11.58 2.51
CA ALA A 299 26.46 -10.40 2.94
C ALA A 299 27.61 -10.04 1.97
N ALA A 300 28.42 -11.03 1.57
CA ALA A 300 29.49 -10.85 0.59
C ALA A 300 28.96 -10.43 -0.79
N LEU A 301 27.84 -11.02 -1.24
CA LEU A 301 27.16 -10.67 -2.50
C LEU A 301 26.68 -9.22 -2.51
N LEU A 302 26.09 -8.76 -1.40
CA LEU A 302 25.63 -7.39 -1.22
C LEU A 302 26.80 -6.39 -1.13
N GLU A 303 27.91 -6.76 -0.50
CA GLU A 303 29.13 -5.95 -0.46
C GLU A 303 29.73 -5.80 -1.87
N ALA A 304 29.87 -6.89 -2.60
CA ALA A 304 30.38 -6.88 -3.98
C ALA A 304 29.49 -6.06 -4.93
N ASN A 305 28.17 -6.11 -4.76
CA ASN A 305 27.24 -5.26 -5.51
C ASN A 305 27.36 -3.76 -5.14
N ARG A 306 27.52 -3.43 -3.84
CA ARG A 306 27.74 -2.05 -3.38
C ARG A 306 29.06 -1.49 -3.92
N ALA A 307 30.11 -2.31 -3.95
CA ALA A 307 31.40 -1.98 -4.54
C ALA A 307 31.41 -2.00 -6.08
N ARG A 308 30.27 -2.33 -6.72
CA ARG A 308 30.09 -2.42 -8.19
C ARG A 308 31.00 -3.45 -8.88
N HIS A 309 31.47 -4.46 -8.16
CA HIS A 309 32.23 -5.57 -8.74
C HIS A 309 31.33 -6.63 -9.40
N LEU A 310 30.04 -6.65 -9.04
CA LEU A 310 28.99 -7.41 -9.72
C LEU A 310 27.68 -6.62 -9.71
N SER A 311 26.70 -7.07 -10.50
CA SER A 311 25.39 -6.44 -10.59
C SER A 311 24.29 -7.41 -10.17
N LEU A 312 23.41 -6.96 -9.27
CA LEU A 312 22.23 -7.69 -8.84
C LEU A 312 20.96 -7.06 -9.39
N SER A 313 19.99 -7.89 -9.77
CA SER A 313 18.67 -7.42 -10.23
C SER A 313 17.51 -8.13 -9.57
N ARG A 314 16.33 -7.49 -9.62
CA ARG A 314 15.08 -7.98 -9.04
C ARG A 314 14.29 -8.81 -10.06
N ALA A 315 13.46 -9.72 -9.56
CA ALA A 315 12.41 -10.36 -10.33
C ALA A 315 11.18 -9.45 -10.45
N ASP A 316 10.99 -8.84 -11.61
CA ASP A 316 9.82 -7.98 -11.89
C ASP A 316 8.64 -8.76 -12.50
N LEU A 317 8.87 -9.95 -13.05
CA LEU A 317 7.86 -10.82 -13.67
C LEU A 317 7.78 -12.18 -12.97
N VAL A 318 7.50 -12.16 -11.66
CA VAL A 318 7.47 -13.38 -10.82
C VAL A 318 6.47 -14.42 -11.33
N SER A 319 5.38 -13.99 -12.00
CA SER A 319 4.32 -14.89 -12.50
C SER A 319 4.73 -15.81 -13.65
N VAL A 320 5.84 -15.54 -14.33
CA VAL A 320 6.37 -16.39 -15.43
C VAL A 320 7.63 -17.15 -15.02
N MET A 321 8.01 -17.08 -13.74
CA MET A 321 9.21 -17.72 -13.19
C MET A 321 8.82 -18.89 -12.28
N ASN A 322 9.76 -19.80 -12.03
CA ASN A 322 9.57 -20.83 -11.02
C ASN A 322 9.48 -20.17 -9.61
N PRO A 323 8.37 -20.32 -8.88
CA PRO A 323 8.19 -19.69 -7.57
C PRO A 323 9.24 -20.11 -6.54
N SER A 324 9.73 -21.36 -6.59
CA SER A 324 10.75 -21.85 -5.66
C SER A 324 12.08 -21.12 -5.87
N ASP A 325 12.51 -20.96 -7.12
CA ASP A 325 13.77 -20.31 -7.44
C ASP A 325 13.75 -18.82 -7.12
N VAL A 326 12.59 -18.16 -7.26
CA VAL A 326 12.40 -16.78 -6.82
C VAL A 326 12.51 -16.67 -5.30
N ALA A 327 11.75 -17.50 -4.56
CA ALA A 327 11.75 -17.45 -3.10
C ALA A 327 13.13 -17.76 -2.50
N GLU A 328 13.81 -18.79 -3.01
CA GLU A 328 15.12 -19.21 -2.52
C GLU A 328 16.24 -18.25 -2.93
N SER A 329 16.05 -17.47 -3.99
CA SER A 329 17.02 -16.48 -4.46
C SER A 329 16.87 -15.11 -3.79
N GLU A 330 15.86 -14.90 -2.96
CA GLU A 330 15.60 -13.59 -2.38
C GLU A 330 16.71 -13.17 -1.40
N VAL A 331 17.42 -12.08 -1.75
CA VAL A 331 18.38 -11.41 -0.88
C VAL A 331 17.90 -9.99 -0.61
N ARG A 332 17.72 -9.62 0.67
CA ARG A 332 17.18 -8.31 1.08
C ARG A 332 18.27 -7.37 1.60
N SER A 333 18.21 -6.11 1.19
CA SER A 333 19.07 -5.04 1.73
C SER A 333 18.41 -3.68 1.59
N HIS A 334 18.30 -2.92 2.69
CA HIS A 334 17.81 -1.53 2.70
C HIS A 334 16.49 -1.29 1.92
N GLY A 335 15.53 -2.22 2.02
CA GLY A 335 14.24 -2.11 1.33
C GLY A 335 14.23 -2.56 -0.13
N ALA A 336 15.36 -3.03 -0.67
CA ALA A 336 15.46 -3.69 -1.96
C ALA A 336 15.55 -5.21 -1.81
N SER A 337 14.97 -5.94 -2.78
CA SER A 337 15.11 -7.39 -2.92
C SER A 337 15.78 -7.73 -4.24
N PHE A 338 16.78 -8.61 -4.16
CA PHE A 338 17.56 -9.07 -5.30
C PHE A 338 17.33 -10.57 -5.48
N HIS A 339 17.28 -11.00 -6.74
CA HIS A 339 16.95 -12.38 -7.10
C HIS A 339 17.94 -12.96 -8.13
N PHE A 340 18.63 -12.08 -8.87
CA PHE A 340 19.55 -12.48 -9.93
C PHE A 340 20.92 -11.86 -9.76
N VAL A 341 21.94 -12.63 -10.16
CA VAL A 341 23.24 -12.13 -10.60
C VAL A 341 23.13 -11.82 -12.09
N VAL A 342 23.58 -10.64 -12.50
CA VAL A 342 23.61 -10.20 -13.91
C VAL A 342 25.01 -10.41 -14.46
N LEU A 343 25.10 -11.12 -15.59
CA LEU A 343 26.35 -11.42 -16.31
C LEU A 343 26.79 -10.29 -17.23
#